data_AF-A0A3R7CDG9-F1
#
_entry.id   AF-A0A3R7CDG9-F1
#
_cell.length_a   1.000
_cell.length_b   1.000
_cell.length_c   1.000
_cell.angle_alpha   90.00
_cell.angle_beta   90.00
_cell.angle_gamma   90.00
#
_symmetry.space_group_name_H-M   'P 1'
#
loop_
_entity.id
_entity.type
_entity.pdbx_description
1 polymer ?
#
loop_
_entity_poly.entity_id
_entity_poly.type
_entity_poly.pdbx_seq_one_letter_code
_entity_poly.pdbx_strand_id
1 'polypeptide(L)' 'MDLSDKRQDMLRKMPQIESAVHKSKDGKFIIHKTTITSIKPANYYQAVLEGKIQEEQEEF' A
#
# COMPACT_ATOMS: atom_id res chain seq x y z
N MET A 1 25.52 9.59 1.34
CA MET A 1 25.18 8.39 0.54
C MET A 1 23.82 8.65 -0.05
N ASP A 2 23.76 9.16 -1.28
CA ASP A 2 22.50 9.45 -1.95
C ASP A 2 21.98 8.18 -2.62
N LEU A 3 20.71 7.86 -2.37
CA LEU A 3 20.04 6.76 -3.07
C LEU A 3 19.82 7.21 -4.52
N SER A 4 20.31 6.40 -5.48
CA SER A 4 20.03 6.57 -6.92
C SER A 4 18.54 6.84 -7.18
N ASP A 5 18.23 7.72 -8.13
CA ASP A 5 16.87 8.16 -8.48
C ASP A 5 15.88 7.00 -8.62
N LYS A 6 16.32 5.89 -9.23
CA LYS A 6 15.50 4.66 -9.38
C LYS A 6 15.05 4.06 -8.05
N ARG A 7 15.89 4.13 -7.00
CA ARG A 7 15.56 3.63 -5.66
C ARG A 7 14.61 4.59 -4.93
N GLN A 8 14.75 5.90 -5.15
CA GLN A 8 13.83 6.88 -4.58
C GLN A 8 12.42 6.75 -5.18
N ASP A 9 12.32 6.56 -6.49
CA ASP A 9 11.04 6.33 -7.16
C ASP A 9 10.38 5.03 -6.72
N MET A 10 11.17 3.97 -6.51
CA MET A 10 10.67 2.72 -5.96
C MET A 10 10.11 2.91 -4.55
N LEU A 11 10.81 3.64 -3.68
CA LEU A 11 10.34 3.94 -2.32
C LEU A 11 9.06 4.80 -2.32
N ARG A 12 8.89 5.70 -3.28
CA ARG A 12 7.64 6.47 -3.46
C ARG A 12 6.46 5.62 -3.94
N LYS A 13 6.73 4.52 -4.65
CA LYS A 13 5.72 3.58 -5.16
C LYS A 13 5.40 2.45 -4.17
N MET A 14 6.24 2.23 -3.17
CA MET A 14 6.00 1.20 -2.15
C MET A 14 4.80 1.59 -1.27
N PRO A 15 3.90 0.63 -0.98
CA PRO A 15 2.84 0.88 -0.02
C PRO A 15 3.45 1.14 1.36
N GLN A 16 2.88 2.10 2.09
CA GLN A 16 3.24 2.35 3.47
C GLN A 16 2.67 1.20 4.31
N ILE A 17 3.55 0.42 4.94
CA ILE A 17 3.18 -0.69 5.80
C ILE A 17 3.32 -0.23 7.25
N GLU A 18 2.21 -0.17 7.96
CA GLU A 18 2.15 0.17 9.38
C GLU A 18 1.71 -1.05 10.17
N SER A 19 2.49 -1.44 11.18
CA SER A 19 2.09 -2.46 12.15
C SER A 19 1.81 -1.81 13.50
N ALA A 20 0.64 -2.11 14.07
CA ALA A 20 0.24 -1.66 15.39
C ALA A 20 -0.06 -2.88 16.26
N VAL A 21 0.57 -2.95 17.43
CA VAL A 21 0.34 -4.00 18.41
C VAL A 21 -0.23 -3.36 19.67
N HIS A 22 -1.46 -3.74 20.02
CA HIS A 22 -2.11 -3.23 21.22
C HIS A 22 -2.85 -4.33 21.94
N LYS A 23 -3.07 -4.14 23.25
CA LYS A 23 -3.94 -5.05 24.02
C LYS A 23 -5.39 -4.78 23.65
N SER A 24 -6.24 -5.80 23.76
CA SER A 24 -7.68 -5.63 23.72
C SER A 24 -8.14 -4.77 24.90
N LYS A 25 -9.30 -4.13 24.78
CA LYS A 25 -9.83 -3.24 25.83
C LYS A 25 -10.00 -3.95 27.18
N ASP A 26 -10.31 -5.24 27.15
CA ASP A 26 -10.45 -6.12 28.32
C ASP A 26 -9.13 -6.79 28.74
N GLY A 27 -8.02 -6.52 28.04
CA GLY A 27 -6.68 -7.02 28.37
C GLY A 27 -6.44 -8.51 28.13
N LYS A 28 -7.45 -9.24 27.65
CA LYS A 28 -7.39 -10.69 27.44
C LYS A 28 -6.65 -11.10 26.17
N PHE A 29 -6.54 -10.20 25.19
CA PHE A 29 -5.94 -10.50 23.90
C PHE A 29 -4.88 -9.46 23.51
N ILE A 30 -3.95 -9.88 22.66
CA ILE A 30 -3.05 -8.99 21.94
C ILE A 30 -3.53 -8.93 20.49
N ILE A 31 -3.77 -7.72 20.01
CA ILE A 31 -4.23 -7.43 18.66
C ILE A 31 -3.03 -6.93 17.88
N HIS A 32 -2.66 -7.68 16.85
CA HIS A 32 -1.67 -7.27 15.85
C HIS A 32 -2.42 -6.84 14.59
N LYS A 33 -2.33 -5.55 14.25
CA LYS A 33 -2.97 -4.96 13.06
C LYS A 33 -1.89 -4.52 12.07
N THR A 34 -1.97 -5.03 10.85
CA THR A 34 -1.16 -4.56 9.73
C THR A 34 -2.03 -3.74 8.79
N THR A 35 -1.64 -2.49 8.55
CA THR A 35 -2.29 -1.61 7.57
C THR A 35 -1.35 -1.44 6.39
N ILE A 36 -1.83 -1.78 5.19
CA ILE A 36 -1.09 -1.61 3.94
C ILE A 36 -1.77 -0.47 3.18
N THR A 37 -1.11 0.69 3.12
CA THR A 37 -1.64 1.89 2.48
C THR A 37 -0.97 2.11 1.14
N SER A 38 -1.71 1.95 0.04
CA SER A 38 -1.28 2.28 -1.31
C SER A 38 -1.93 3.58 -1.74
N ILE A 39 -1.13 4.55 -2.19
CA ILE A 39 -1.62 5.85 -2.66
C ILE A 39 -1.54 5.88 -4.17
N LYS A 40 -2.68 6.06 -4.83
CA LYS A 40 -2.78 6.26 -6.28
C LYS A 40 -3.61 7.52 -6.58
N PRO A 41 -3.39 8.18 -7.74
CA PRO A 41 -4.20 9.32 -8.16
C PRO A 41 -5.70 8.97 -8.26
N ALA A 42 -6.59 9.91 -7.97
CA ALA A 42 -8.05 9.66 -7.97
C ALA A 42 -8.58 9.19 -9.34
N ASN A 43 -8.03 9.75 -10.42
CA ASN A 43 -8.32 9.36 -11.80
C ASN A 43 -7.97 7.90 -12.11
N TYR A 44 -6.99 7.29 -11.41
CA TYR A 44 -6.70 5.86 -11.55
C TYR A 44 -7.89 5.03 -11.05
N TYR A 45 -8.38 5.29 -9.83
CA TYR A 45 -9.52 4.56 -9.28
C TYR A 45 -10.81 4.83 -10.04
N GLN A 46 -10.98 6.04 -10.57
CA GLN A 46 -12.08 6.36 -11.46
C GLN A 46 -12.03 5.50 -12.73
N ALA A 47 -10.87 5.36 -13.37
CA ALA A 47 -10.71 4.50 -14.54
C ALA A 47 -10.92 3.01 -14.22
N VAL A 48 -10.50 2.54 -13.03
CA VAL A 48 -10.79 1.17 -12.54
C VAL A 48 -12.30 0.96 -12.40
N LEU A 49 -13.00 1.87 -11.71
CA LEU A 49 -14.43 1.78 -11.46
C LEU A 49 -15.26 1.85 -12.75
N GLU A 50 -14.79 2.62 -13.73
CA GLU A 50 -15.40 2.73 -15.05
C GLU A 50 -15.02 1.57 -15.99
N GLY A 51 -14.22 0.60 -15.53
CA GLY A 51 -13.82 -0.58 -16.33
C GLY A 51 -12.94 -0.24 -17.53
N LYS A 52 -12.27 0.92 -17.52
CA LYS A 52 -11.48 1.43 -18.65
C LYS A 52 -10.03 0.96 -18.67
N ILE A 53 -9.59 0.25 -17.63
CA ILE A 53 -8.23 -0.29 -17.57
C ILE A 53 -8.25 -1.72 -18.13
N GLN A 54 -7.66 -1.91 -19.31
CA GLN A 54 -7.21 -3.23 -19.76
C GLN A 54 -5.93 -3.53 -18.98
N GLU A 55 -6.00 -4.44 -18.01
CA GLU A 55 -4.80 -4.91 -17.31
C GLU A 55 -3.89 -5.62 -18.31
N GLU A 56 -2.75 -5.01 -18.66
CA GLU A 56 -1.58 -5.79 -19.07
C GLU A 56 -1.19 -6.64 -17.87
N GLN A 57 -1.57 -7.92 -17.92
CA GLN A 57 -1.10 -8.92 -16.97
C GLN A 57 0.42 -8.97 -17.08
N GLU A 58 1.14 -8.39 -16.12
CA GLU A 58 2.56 -8.71 -15.91
C GLU A 58 2.61 -10.19 -15.48
N GLU A 59 2.90 -11.07 -16.44
CA GLU A 59 3.28 -12.46 -16.19
C GLU A 59 4.48 -12.49 -15.22
N PHE A 60 4.30 -13.23 -14.13
CA PHE A 60 5.36 -13.55 -13.16
C PHE A 60 6.32 -14.61 -13.69
#